data_AF-A0A1S3QHB7-F1
#
_entry.id   AF-A0A1S3QHB7-F1
#
_cell.length_a   1.000
_cell.length_b   1.000
_cell.length_c   1.000
_cell.angle_alpha   90.00
_cell.angle_beta   90.00
_cell.angle_gamma   90.00
#
_symmetry.space_group_name_H-M   'P 1'
#
loop_
_entity.id
_entity.type
_entity.pdbx_description
1 polymer ?
#
loop_
_entity_poly.entity_id
_entity_poly.type
_entity_poly.pdbx_seq_one_letter_code
_entity_poly.pdbx_strand_id
1 'polypeptide(L)'
;MEKPPLPSDEEGTRMGDSRSEAELLDLGVQGTSGGVASSGDADDRPAWDSKLQYVLAQVGFSVGLGNVWRFPYLCHQNGGGAFMVLYVMLLVVVGVPLFFMELAAGQCIRQGSIGVWKHISPKLAGIGYSSCMVCFFVALYYNVIIAWSLFYMGNSFQYPLPWEQCPINMTTNNT
;
A
#
# COMPACT_ATOMS: atom_id res chain seq x y z
N MET A 1 30.82 -1.85 69.31
CA MET A 1 30.16 -3.02 68.70
C MET A 1 30.05 -2.72 67.20
N GLU A 2 31.16 -2.71 66.48
CA GLU A 2 31.99 -3.84 66.01
C GLU A 2 31.67 -4.19 64.55
N LYS A 3 32.66 -3.95 63.69
CA LYS A 3 33.03 -4.77 62.53
C LYS A 3 34.23 -5.61 63.04
N PRO A 4 34.57 -6.86 62.61
CA PRO A 4 34.50 -7.45 61.25
C PRO A 4 34.29 -9.00 61.27
N PRO A 5 34.88 -9.86 60.39
CA PRO A 5 34.64 -10.15 58.96
C PRO A 5 34.41 -11.67 58.63
N LEU A 6 34.34 -11.95 57.31
CA LEU A 6 34.25 -13.23 56.56
C LEU A 6 35.07 -14.44 57.07
N PRO A 7 34.69 -15.67 56.66
CA PRO A 7 35.63 -16.72 56.30
C PRO A 7 35.74 -16.92 54.78
N SER A 8 36.99 -17.04 54.36
CA SER A 8 37.54 -17.45 53.07
C SER A 8 37.62 -18.98 52.98
N ASP A 9 37.36 -19.57 51.82
CA ASP A 9 37.95 -20.84 51.40
C ASP A 9 38.24 -20.78 49.88
N GLU A 10 39.52 -20.66 49.54
CA GLU A 10 40.09 -21.10 48.26
C GLU A 10 40.69 -22.50 48.49
N GLU A 11 40.39 -23.45 47.59
CA GLU A 11 41.23 -24.56 47.08
C GLU A 11 40.25 -25.50 46.31
N GLY A 12 40.19 -25.57 44.97
CA GLY A 12 41.20 -26.07 44.07
C GLY A 12 40.84 -27.50 43.59
N THR A 13 40.63 -27.68 42.27
CA THR A 13 41.14 -28.83 41.43
C THR A 13 40.16 -29.34 40.34
N ARG A 14 40.58 -29.11 39.08
CA ARG A 14 40.38 -29.89 37.83
C ARG A 14 39.02 -29.93 37.11
N MET A 15 39.00 -29.33 35.92
CA MET A 15 38.86 -29.96 34.57
C MET A 15 38.32 -28.86 33.64
N GLY A 16 39.08 -28.37 32.67
CA GLY A 16 39.39 -29.09 31.46
C GLY A 16 38.70 -28.38 30.30
N ASP A 17 39.47 -27.56 29.58
CA ASP A 17 39.42 -27.36 28.13
C ASP A 17 38.04 -27.13 27.45
N SER A 18 37.70 -25.87 27.16
CA SER A 18 36.64 -25.51 26.19
C SER A 18 36.79 -24.09 25.61
N ARG A 19 37.96 -23.44 25.78
CA ARG A 19 38.13 -22.01 25.42
C ARG A 19 38.70 -21.78 24.01
N SER A 20 38.91 -22.82 23.22
CA SER A 20 39.60 -22.72 21.93
C SER A 20 38.69 -22.72 20.70
N GLU A 21 37.37 -22.95 20.84
CA GLU A 21 36.44 -23.02 19.69
C GLU A 21 35.63 -21.73 19.44
N ALA A 22 35.64 -20.78 20.38
CA ALA A 22 34.85 -19.54 20.26
C ALA A 22 35.56 -18.41 19.50
N GLU A 23 36.89 -18.47 19.31
CA GLU A 23 37.65 -17.38 18.70
C GLU A 23 37.93 -17.57 17.19
N LEU A 24 37.65 -18.76 16.63
CA LEU A 24 37.94 -19.09 15.22
C LEU A 24 36.79 -18.82 14.24
N LEU A 25 35.62 -18.42 14.73
CA LEU A 25 34.45 -18.12 13.89
C LEU A 25 34.26 -16.62 13.57
N ASP A 26 35.13 -15.74 14.07
CA ASP A 26 35.01 -14.28 13.89
C ASP A 26 35.87 -13.70 12.74
N LEU A 27 36.64 -14.52 12.01
CA LEU A 27 37.59 -14.05 10.99
C LEU A 27 37.32 -14.51 9.56
N GLY A 28 36.06 -14.68 9.15
CA GLY A 28 35.81 -15.17 7.80
C GLY A 28 34.44 -15.01 7.17
N VAL A 29 33.78 -13.85 7.22
CA VAL A 29 32.82 -13.44 6.17
C VAL A 29 32.83 -11.90 6.00
N GLN A 30 33.62 -11.41 5.04
CA GLN A 30 33.44 -10.07 4.49
C GLN A 30 32.80 -10.24 3.10
N GLY A 31 31.50 -9.95 3.02
CA GLY A 31 30.73 -10.05 1.77
C GLY A 31 29.24 -9.72 1.95
N THR A 32 28.87 -8.52 1.49
CA THR A 32 27.54 -8.07 1.05
C THR A 32 26.40 -7.97 2.08
N SER A 33 26.17 -6.72 2.51
CA SER A 33 24.88 -6.09 2.82
C SER A 33 23.63 -6.97 2.72
N GLY A 34 23.31 -7.66 3.80
CA GLY A 34 21.99 -8.23 4.08
C GLY A 34 21.58 -7.75 5.47
N GLY A 35 20.52 -6.94 5.54
CA GLY A 35 20.06 -6.30 6.76
C GLY A 35 19.86 -7.28 7.90
N VAL A 36 20.59 -7.06 8.99
CA VAL A 36 20.39 -7.74 10.26
C VAL A 36 19.03 -7.28 10.79
N ALA A 37 18.08 -8.22 10.86
CA ALA A 37 16.85 -8.04 11.60
C ALA A 37 17.19 -7.99 13.10
N SER A 38 17.24 -6.78 13.66
CA SER A 38 17.25 -6.56 15.09
C SER A 38 15.85 -6.79 15.65
N SER A 39 15.75 -7.73 16.59
CA SER A 39 14.54 -8.01 17.35
C SER A 39 14.17 -6.87 18.30
N GLY A 40 12.95 -6.37 18.16
CA GLY A 40 12.16 -5.79 19.26
C GLY A 40 12.11 -4.27 19.34
N ASP A 41 11.30 -3.64 18.48
CA ASP A 41 10.48 -2.52 18.92
C ASP A 41 9.20 -2.43 18.09
N ALA A 42 8.08 -2.11 18.74
CA ALA A 42 6.78 -1.97 18.07
C ALA A 42 6.68 -0.69 17.20
N ASP A 43 7.79 0.02 17.00
CA ASP A 43 7.82 1.39 16.47
C ASP A 43 8.51 1.54 15.11
N ASP A 44 9.04 0.45 14.53
CA ASP A 44 9.78 0.52 13.26
C ASP A 44 8.85 0.44 12.02
N ARG A 45 7.77 1.25 12.03
CA ARG A 45 6.89 1.37 10.87
C ARG A 45 7.48 2.39 9.89
N PRO A 46 7.57 2.05 8.58
CA PRO A 46 8.05 2.99 7.59
C PRO A 46 7.18 4.25 7.56
N ALA A 47 7.81 5.39 7.77
CA ALA A 47 7.19 6.71 7.69
C ALA A 47 7.43 7.33 6.30
N TRP A 48 6.59 8.29 5.94
CA TRP A 48 6.79 9.08 4.72
C TRP A 48 7.95 10.04 4.90
N ASP A 49 8.80 10.16 3.88
CA ASP A 49 9.99 11.02 3.90
C ASP A 49 9.60 12.52 3.91
N SER A 50 8.43 12.84 3.34
CA SER A 50 7.86 14.20 3.34
C SER A 50 6.34 14.21 3.40
N LYS A 51 5.77 15.24 4.04
CA LYS A 51 4.32 15.52 4.02
C LYS A 51 3.80 15.70 2.60
N LEU A 52 4.61 16.26 1.70
CA LEU A 52 4.22 16.44 0.31
C LEU A 52 4.07 15.10 -0.41
N GLN A 53 4.96 14.14 -0.15
CA GLN A 53 4.88 12.79 -0.70
C GLN A 53 3.59 12.10 -0.25
N TYR A 54 3.23 12.25 1.02
CA TYR A 54 1.99 11.72 1.57
C TYR A 54 0.74 12.33 0.89
N VAL A 55 0.69 13.66 0.77
CA VAL A 55 -0.44 14.35 0.11
C VAL A 55 -0.52 13.96 -1.36
N LEU A 56 0.62 13.89 -2.06
CA LEU A 56 0.66 13.51 -3.47
C LEU A 56 0.20 12.07 -3.70
N ALA A 57 0.61 11.14 -2.83
CA ALA A 57 0.11 9.76 -2.86
C ALA A 57 -1.41 9.70 -2.67
N GLN A 58 -1.95 10.49 -1.74
CA GLN A 58 -3.39 10.53 -1.48
C GLN A 58 -4.19 11.17 -2.62
N VAL A 59 -3.67 12.22 -3.24
CA VAL A 59 -4.27 12.84 -4.44
C VAL A 59 -4.23 11.86 -5.61
N GLY A 60 -3.11 11.16 -5.82
CA GLY A 60 -2.98 10.14 -6.85
C GLY A 60 -3.95 8.96 -6.65
N PHE A 61 -4.23 8.57 -5.41
CA PHE A 61 -5.24 7.58 -5.09
C PHE A 61 -6.67 8.08 -5.36
N SER A 62 -6.92 9.38 -5.14
CA SER A 62 -8.26 9.98 -5.29
C SER A 62 -8.62 10.29 -6.75
N VAL A 63 -7.62 10.58 -7.59
CA VAL A 63 -7.82 10.91 -9.01
C VAL A 63 -7.59 9.68 -9.87
N GLY A 64 -8.66 9.11 -10.42
CA GLY A 64 -8.59 7.94 -11.31
C GLY A 64 -9.26 8.14 -12.67
N LEU A 65 -9.06 7.18 -13.58
CA LEU A 65 -9.75 7.10 -14.89
C LEU A 65 -11.27 7.24 -14.78
N GLY A 66 -11.85 6.75 -13.67
CA GLY A 66 -13.25 6.94 -13.32
C GLY A 66 -13.72 8.39 -13.39
N ASN A 67 -12.92 9.34 -12.89
CA ASN A 67 -13.28 10.75 -12.86
C ASN A 67 -13.28 11.38 -14.27
N VAL A 68 -12.52 10.83 -15.22
CA VAL A 68 -12.40 11.39 -16.57
C VAL A 68 -13.60 10.99 -17.45
N TRP A 69 -14.07 9.75 -17.36
CA TRP A 69 -15.09 9.23 -18.30
C TRP A 69 -16.49 9.05 -17.70
N ARG A 70 -16.60 8.75 -16.40
CA ARG A 70 -17.85 8.37 -15.73
C ARG A 70 -18.57 9.62 -15.28
N PHE A 71 -17.80 10.59 -14.77
CA PHE A 71 -18.34 11.85 -14.30
C PHE A 71 -19.02 12.64 -15.43
N PRO A 72 -18.41 12.85 -16.62
CA PRO A 72 -19.11 13.52 -17.71
C PRO A 72 -20.34 12.75 -18.20
N TYR A 73 -20.24 11.42 -18.29
CA TYR A 73 -21.35 10.57 -18.72
C TYR A 73 -22.57 10.68 -17.78
N LEU A 74 -22.35 10.60 -16.46
CA LEU A 74 -23.40 10.75 -15.46
C LEU A 74 -23.96 12.16 -15.40
N CYS A 75 -23.12 13.20 -15.53
CA CYS A 75 -23.58 14.58 -15.56
C CYS A 75 -24.52 14.80 -16.75
N HIS A 76 -24.13 14.31 -17.94
CA HIS A 76 -24.95 14.48 -19.14
C HIS A 76 -26.32 13.79 -19.03
N GLN A 77 -26.38 12.59 -18.47
CA GLN A 77 -27.62 11.84 -18.36
C GLN A 77 -28.58 12.36 -17.27
N ASN A 78 -28.05 12.95 -16.18
CA ASN A 78 -28.85 13.35 -15.01
C ASN A 78 -29.14 14.86 -14.94
N GLY A 79 -29.32 15.52 -16.09
CA GLY A 79 -29.71 16.93 -16.13
C GLY A 79 -28.56 17.93 -16.03
N GLY A 80 -27.34 17.52 -16.38
CA GLY A 80 -26.19 18.41 -16.58
C GLY A 80 -25.77 19.15 -15.32
N GLY A 81 -25.90 20.48 -15.34
CA GLY A 81 -25.46 21.37 -14.27
C GLY A 81 -26.18 21.17 -12.93
N ALA A 82 -27.44 20.71 -12.92
CA ALA A 82 -28.17 20.46 -11.68
C ALA A 82 -27.57 19.29 -10.88
N PHE A 83 -27.10 18.24 -11.58
CA PHE A 83 -26.39 17.12 -10.96
C PHE A 83 -25.06 17.56 -10.33
N MET A 84 -24.36 18.51 -10.96
CA MET A 84 -23.11 19.05 -10.42
C MET A 84 -23.30 19.73 -9.05
N VAL A 85 -24.37 20.52 -8.88
CA VAL A 85 -24.67 21.19 -7.61
C VAL A 85 -24.93 20.17 -6.50
N LEU A 86 -25.75 19.15 -6.79
CA LEU A 86 -26.01 18.07 -5.83
C LEU A 86 -24.74 17.26 -5.51
N TYR A 87 -23.92 16.99 -6.53
CA TYR A 87 -22.64 16.28 -6.36
C TYR A 87 -21.70 17.03 -5.41
N VAL A 88 -21.53 18.34 -5.59
CA VAL A 88 -20.68 19.16 -4.70
C VAL A 88 -21.27 19.22 -3.28
N MET A 89 -22.58 19.36 -3.15
CA MET A 89 -23.24 19.39 -1.84
C MET A 89 -23.05 18.08 -1.07
N LEU A 90 -23.28 16.92 -1.72
CA LEU A 90 -23.01 15.61 -1.14
C LEU A 90 -21.54 15.38 -0.85
N LEU A 91 -20.64 15.88 -1.71
CA LEU A 91 -19.20 15.78 -1.49
C LEU A 91 -18.77 16.55 -0.24
N VAL A 92 -19.31 17.75 0.01
CA VAL A 92 -18.98 18.53 1.21
C VAL A 92 -19.63 17.96 2.47
N VAL A 93 -20.89 17.53 2.38
CA VAL A 93 -21.66 17.06 3.56
C VAL A 93 -21.27 15.63 3.97
N VAL A 94 -20.98 14.76 3.01
CA VAL A 94 -20.74 13.33 3.26
C VAL A 94 -19.32 12.93 2.88
N GLY A 95 -18.84 13.34 1.70
CA GLY A 95 -17.52 12.95 1.19
C GLY A 95 -16.36 13.44 2.06
N VAL A 96 -16.29 14.76 2.33
CA VAL A 96 -15.21 15.38 3.10
C VAL A 96 -15.17 14.85 4.53
N PRO A 97 -16.28 14.76 5.29
CA PRO A 97 -16.26 14.20 6.64
C PRO A 97 -15.84 12.73 6.68
N LEU A 98 -16.36 11.89 5.76
CA LEU A 98 -15.97 10.48 5.69
C LEU A 98 -14.48 10.32 5.40
N PHE A 99 -13.96 11.07 4.42
CA PHE A 99 -12.55 11.04 4.06
C PHE A 99 -11.64 11.52 5.21
N PHE A 100 -12.04 12.59 5.90
CA PHE A 100 -11.31 13.09 7.06
C PHE A 100 -11.31 12.08 8.21
N MET A 101 -12.45 11.44 8.51
CA MET A 101 -12.53 10.42 9.55
C MET A 101 -11.67 9.19 9.23
N GLU A 102 -11.66 8.72 7.98
CA GLU A 102 -10.83 7.61 7.53
C GLU A 102 -9.33 7.93 7.70
N LEU A 103 -8.93 9.14 7.28
CA LEU A 103 -7.55 9.59 7.44
C LEU A 103 -7.16 9.73 8.92
N ALA A 104 -8.02 10.33 9.74
CA ALA A 104 -7.78 10.48 11.18
C ALA A 104 -7.67 9.12 11.87
N ALA A 105 -8.57 8.18 11.58
CA ALA A 105 -8.54 6.83 12.13
C ALA A 105 -7.27 6.07 11.70
N GLY A 106 -6.87 6.19 10.43
CA GLY A 106 -5.64 5.60 9.91
C GLY A 106 -4.38 6.13 10.60
N GLN A 107 -4.33 7.43 10.88
CA GLN A 107 -3.21 8.06 11.61
C GLN A 107 -3.21 7.73 13.11
N CYS A 108 -4.37 7.65 13.75
CA CYS A 108 -4.48 7.35 15.19
C CYS A 108 -4.14 5.90 15.53
N ILE A 109 -4.67 4.94 14.76
CA ILE A 109 -4.53 3.51 15.06
C ILE A 109 -3.24 2.95 14.48
N ARG A 110 -2.68 3.62 13.44
CA ARG A 110 -1.45 3.21 12.74
C ARG A 110 -1.46 1.71 12.42
N GLN A 111 -2.58 1.14 11.96
CA GLN A 111 -2.67 -0.28 11.53
C GLN A 111 -3.27 -0.37 10.12
N GLY A 112 -3.08 -1.53 9.46
CA GLY A 112 -3.73 -1.79 8.16
C GLY A 112 -5.25 -1.98 8.31
N SER A 113 -5.98 -1.98 7.19
CA SER A 113 -7.45 -2.06 7.17
C SER A 113 -8.03 -3.16 8.10
N ILE A 114 -7.49 -4.39 8.03
CA ILE A 114 -7.93 -5.50 8.92
C ILE A 114 -7.60 -5.24 10.40
N GLY A 115 -6.45 -4.64 10.68
CA GLY A 115 -6.01 -4.33 12.05
C GLY A 115 -6.85 -3.24 12.71
N VAL A 116 -7.23 -2.20 11.96
CA VAL A 116 -8.10 -1.12 12.44
C VAL A 116 -9.46 -1.66 12.90
N TRP A 117 -10.12 -2.47 12.07
CA TRP A 117 -11.41 -3.05 12.42
C TRP A 117 -11.31 -4.04 13.59
N LYS A 118 -10.22 -4.81 13.68
CA LYS A 118 -9.96 -5.72 14.80
C LYS A 118 -9.70 -4.97 16.12
N HIS A 119 -9.05 -3.81 16.07
CA HIS A 119 -8.78 -2.95 17.23
C HIS A 119 -10.06 -2.32 17.79
N ILE A 120 -11.00 -1.92 16.91
CA ILE A 120 -12.29 -1.34 17.32
C ILE A 120 -13.22 -2.44 17.88
N SER A 121 -13.39 -3.54 17.16
CA SER A 121 -14.17 -4.69 17.63
C SER A 121 -13.83 -5.95 16.85
N PRO A 122 -13.51 -7.07 17.53
CA PRO A 122 -13.17 -8.33 16.84
C PRO A 122 -14.32 -8.89 16.00
N LYS A 123 -15.58 -8.50 16.28
CA LYS A 123 -16.76 -8.89 15.47
C LYS A 123 -16.85 -8.13 14.14
N LEU A 124 -16.24 -6.95 14.05
CA LEU A 124 -16.24 -6.12 12.84
C LEU A 124 -15.06 -6.43 11.90
N ALA A 125 -14.21 -7.39 12.24
CA ALA A 125 -13.07 -7.80 11.41
C ALA A 125 -13.46 -8.17 9.97
N GLY A 126 -14.70 -8.64 9.75
CA GLY A 126 -15.25 -8.94 8.43
C GLY A 126 -15.24 -7.75 7.45
N ILE A 127 -15.31 -6.51 7.95
CA ILE A 127 -15.26 -5.30 7.12
C ILE A 127 -13.86 -5.12 6.50
N GLY A 128 -12.81 -5.46 7.24
CA GLY A 128 -11.45 -5.45 6.71
C GLY A 128 -11.25 -6.46 5.58
N TYR A 129 -11.78 -7.68 5.76
CA TYR A 129 -11.70 -8.73 4.73
C TYR A 129 -12.52 -8.39 3.49
N SER A 130 -13.73 -7.83 3.64
CA SER A 130 -14.53 -7.40 2.49
C SER A 130 -13.86 -6.26 1.72
N SER A 131 -13.24 -5.30 2.42
CA SER A 131 -12.43 -4.25 1.79
C SER A 131 -11.27 -4.84 0.98
N CYS A 132 -10.53 -5.81 1.51
CA CYS A 132 -9.48 -6.50 0.75
C CYS A 132 -9.99 -7.23 -0.50
N MET A 133 -11.14 -7.92 -0.41
CA MET A 133 -11.76 -8.56 -1.57
C MET A 133 -12.16 -7.55 -2.65
N VAL A 134 -12.77 -6.43 -2.26
CA VAL A 134 -13.15 -5.37 -3.21
C VAL A 134 -11.90 -4.79 -3.88
N CYS A 135 -10.85 -4.49 -3.11
CA CYS A 135 -9.57 -4.01 -3.66
C CYS A 135 -8.97 -4.99 -4.66
N PHE A 136 -9.07 -6.30 -4.42
CA PHE A 136 -8.61 -7.32 -5.36
C PHE A 136 -9.38 -7.31 -6.69
N PHE A 137 -10.72 -7.31 -6.65
CA PHE A 137 -11.53 -7.23 -7.87
C PHE A 137 -11.27 -5.92 -8.63
N VAL A 138 -11.13 -4.81 -7.89
CA VAL A 138 -10.82 -3.50 -8.46
C VAL A 138 -9.47 -3.52 -9.17
N ALA A 139 -8.43 -4.08 -8.54
CA ALA A 139 -7.13 -4.23 -9.15
C ALA A 139 -7.17 -5.06 -10.45
N LEU A 140 -7.93 -6.16 -10.48
CA LEU A 140 -8.02 -7.01 -11.68
C LEU A 140 -8.54 -6.25 -12.90
N TYR A 141 -9.68 -5.56 -12.78
CA TYR A 141 -10.24 -4.86 -13.95
C TYR A 141 -9.45 -3.60 -14.31
N TYR A 142 -8.96 -2.83 -13.32
CA TYR A 142 -8.21 -1.62 -13.61
C TYR A 142 -6.90 -1.90 -14.34
N ASN A 143 -6.20 -3.00 -14.00
CA ASN A 143 -4.98 -3.39 -14.70
C ASN A 143 -5.23 -3.69 -16.19
N VAL A 144 -6.38 -4.30 -16.53
CA VAL A 144 -6.75 -4.55 -17.94
C VAL A 144 -6.96 -3.24 -18.71
N ILE A 145 -7.64 -2.26 -18.09
CA ILE A 145 -7.83 -0.94 -18.71
C ILE A 145 -6.49 -0.22 -18.92
N ILE A 146 -5.58 -0.29 -17.95
CA ILE A 146 -4.24 0.27 -18.08
C ILE A 146 -3.48 -0.43 -19.21
N ALA A 147 -3.54 -1.76 -19.30
CA ALA A 147 -2.91 -2.52 -20.37
C ALA A 147 -3.42 -2.12 -21.76
N TRP A 148 -4.73 -1.94 -21.92
CA TRP A 148 -5.31 -1.40 -23.15
C TRP A 148 -4.83 0.03 -23.44
N SER A 149 -4.79 0.89 -22.42
CA SER A 149 -4.30 2.28 -22.58
C SER A 149 -2.85 2.32 -23.05
N LEU A 150 -1.98 1.47 -22.49
CA LEU A 150 -0.58 1.34 -22.92
C LEU A 150 -0.48 0.76 -24.33
N PHE A 151 -1.32 -0.21 -24.68
CA PHE A 151 -1.39 -0.75 -26.04
C PHE A 151 -1.77 0.33 -27.06
N TYR A 152 -2.83 1.10 -26.81
CA TYR A 152 -3.24 2.20 -27.67
C TYR A 152 -2.18 3.31 -27.74
N MET A 153 -1.53 3.63 -26.61
CA MET A 153 -0.41 4.58 -26.57
C MET A 153 0.76 4.11 -27.44
N GLY A 154 1.13 2.83 -27.36
CA GLY A 154 2.19 2.26 -28.20
C GLY A 154 1.85 2.28 -29.70
N ASN A 155 0.62 1.96 -30.06
CA ASN A 155 0.15 2.01 -31.45
C ASN A 155 -0.02 3.45 -31.97
N SER A 156 -0.11 4.45 -31.10
CA SER A 156 -0.23 5.86 -31.49
C SER A 156 1.05 6.44 -32.10
N PHE A 157 2.18 5.73 -32.00
CA PHE A 157 3.45 6.16 -32.61
C PHE A 157 3.61 5.70 -34.07
N GLN A 158 2.63 4.97 -34.62
CA GLN A 158 2.61 4.56 -36.03
C GLN A 158 1.73 5.50 -36.86
N TYR A 159 2.18 5.84 -38.06
CA TYR A 159 1.42 6.60 -39.06
C TYR A 159 1.30 5.76 -40.34
N PRO A 160 0.10 5.53 -40.91
CA PRO A 160 -1.23 5.99 -40.47
C PRO A 160 -1.72 5.25 -39.21
N LEU A 161 -2.68 5.84 -38.47
CA LEU A 161 -3.17 5.23 -37.24
C LEU A 161 -4.01 3.99 -37.59
N PRO A 162 -3.90 2.87 -36.85
CA PRO A 162 -4.60 1.62 -37.18
C PRO A 162 -6.13 1.74 -37.21
N TRP A 163 -6.69 2.73 -36.50
CA TRP A 163 -8.12 2.99 -36.39
C TRP A 163 -8.59 4.15 -37.29
N GLU A 164 -7.72 4.69 -38.14
CA GLU A 164 -8.07 5.76 -39.10
C GLU A 164 -8.90 5.22 -40.26
N GLN A 165 -8.59 4.00 -40.73
CA GLN A 165 -9.24 3.39 -41.89
C GLN A 165 -9.98 2.13 -41.49
N CYS A 166 -11.22 1.99 -41.94
CA CYS A 166 -11.92 0.72 -41.83
C CYS A 166 -11.24 -0.31 -42.74
N PRO A 167 -10.91 -1.53 -42.25
CA PRO A 167 -10.37 -2.57 -43.11
C PRO A 167 -11.41 -2.94 -44.17
N ILE A 168 -11.03 -2.83 -45.44
CA ILE A 168 -11.86 -3.28 -46.56
C ILE A 168 -11.89 -4.80 -46.52
N ASN A 169 -13.00 -5.38 -46.07
CA ASN A 169 -13.24 -6.81 -46.24
C ASN A 169 -13.33 -7.09 -47.75
N MET A 170 -12.43 -7.93 -48.27
CA MET A 170 -12.40 -8.33 -49.69
C MET A 170 -13.65 -9.13 -50.12
N THR A 171 -14.64 -9.32 -49.25
CA THR A 171 -15.88 -10.08 -49.49
C THR A 171 -17.05 -9.21 -49.96
N THR A 172 -16.92 -7.88 -50.01
CA THR A 172 -17.95 -6.98 -50.58
C THR A 172 -17.59 -6.56 -52.00
N ASN A 173 -17.23 -7.54 -52.85
CA ASN A 173 -17.24 -7.39 -54.30
C ASN A 173 -18.31 -8.33 -54.86
N ASN A 174 -19.57 -8.00 -54.58
CA ASN A 174 -20.71 -8.66 -55.23
C ASN A 174 -21.36 -7.64 -56.16
N THR A 175 -21.06 -7.84 -57.44
CA THR A 175 -21.79 -7.41 -58.64
C THR A 175 -23.29 -7.31 -58.47
#